data_AF-A0ABD0NPP8-F1
#
_entry.id   AF-A0ABD0NPP8-F1
#
_cell.length_a   1.000
_cell.length_b   1.000
_cell.length_c   1.000
_cell.angle_alpha   90.00
_cell.angle_beta   90.00
_cell.angle_gamma   90.00
#
_symmetry.space_group_name_H-M   'P 1'
#
loop_
_entity.id
_entity.type
_entity.pdbx_description
1 polymer ?
#
loop_
_entity_poly.entity_id
_entity_poly.type
_entity_poly.pdbx_seq_one_letter_code
_entity_poly.pdbx_strand_id
1 'polypeptide(L)' 'MEPKPDVGLYWLETGKEKHNYTSTAFMKRAHLIHEQLNENRAVLHLKKLRIKDTGTYRCIVKEGDDGDYKQVTLNVT' A
#
# COMPACT_ATOMS: atom_id res chain seq x y z
N MET A 1 12.10 -16.46 15.66
CA MET A 1 11.91 -15.05 15.27
C MET A 1 10.46 -14.90 14.87
N GLU A 2 9.68 -14.11 15.58
CA GLU A 2 8.27 -13.89 15.24
C GLU A 2 8.18 -13.18 13.88
N PRO A 3 7.22 -13.56 13.01
CA PRO A 3 6.99 -12.84 11.77
C PRO A 3 6.63 -11.39 12.09
N LYS A 4 7.27 -10.44 11.41
CA LYS A 4 6.91 -9.02 11.55
C LYS A 4 5.43 -8.86 11.19
N PRO A 5 4.65 -8.08 11.96
CA PRO A 5 3.25 -7.86 11.63
C PRO A 5 3.14 -7.18 10.26
N ASP A 6 2.11 -7.56 9.51
CA ASP A 6 1.77 -6.87 8.26
C ASP A 6 1.41 -5.42 8.58
N VAL A 7 2.23 -4.48 8.10
CA VAL A 7 2.02 -3.05 8.34
C VAL A 7 1.18 -2.48 7.20
N GLY A 8 -0.01 -1.97 7.52
CA GLY A 8 -0.89 -1.35 6.53
C GLY A 8 -0.29 -0.05 5.98
N LEU A 9 -0.01 -0.05 4.68
CA LEU A 9 0.55 1.10 3.95
C LEU A 9 -0.52 2.07 3.47
N TYR A 10 -1.61 1.54 2.94
CA TYR A 10 -2.76 2.27 2.40
C TYR A 10 -3.94 1.30 2.26
N TRP A 11 -5.18 1.77 2.46
CA TRP A 11 -6.38 0.95 2.31
C TRP A 11 -7.50 1.73 1.63
N LEU A 12 -8.03 1.19 0.53
CA LEU A 12 -9.19 1.71 -0.17
C LEU A 12 -10.27 0.64 -0.20
N GLU A 13 -11.47 0.99 0.22
CA GLU A 13 -12.62 0.08 0.19
C GLU A 13 -13.84 0.85 -0.29
N THR A 14 -14.53 0.31 -1.30
CA THR A 14 -15.74 0.94 -1.89
C THR A 14 -15.50 2.40 -2.31
N GLY A 15 -14.31 2.68 -2.87
CA GLY A 15 -13.91 4.03 -3.31
C GLY A 15 -13.59 5.01 -2.18
N LYS A 16 -13.50 4.56 -0.92
CA LYS A 16 -13.19 5.39 0.25
C LYS A 16 -11.95 4.92 0.97
N GLU A 17 -11.06 5.85 1.29
CA GLU A 17 -9.85 5.55 2.06
C GLU A 17 -10.21 5.17 3.50
N LYS A 18 -9.56 4.12 4.03
CA LYS A 18 -9.77 3.61 5.39
C LYS A 18 -8.51 3.81 6.22
N HIS A 19 -8.41 4.97 6.85
CA HIS A 19 -7.26 5.33 7.68
C HIS A 19 -7.06 4.42 8.90
N ASN A 20 -8.12 3.75 9.40
CA ASN A 20 -8.03 2.83 10.54
C ASN A 20 -7.11 1.63 10.30
N TYR A 21 -6.91 1.24 9.04
CA TYR A 21 -6.01 0.14 8.66
C TYR A 21 -4.65 0.65 8.18
N THR A 22 -4.43 1.97 8.15
CA THR A 22 -3.19 2.58 7.69
C THR A 22 -2.31 2.93 8.88
N SER A 23 -1.08 2.43 8.88
CA SER A 23 -0.10 2.76 9.92
C SER A 23 0.22 4.26 9.94
N THR A 24 0.38 4.81 11.14
CA THR A 24 0.77 6.22 11.35
C THR A 24 2.11 6.56 10.69
N ALA A 25 2.98 5.56 10.46
CA ALA A 25 4.25 5.74 9.75
C ALA A 25 4.10 6.12 8.26
N PHE A 26 2.94 5.81 7.68
CA PHE A 26 2.60 6.03 6.27
C PHE A 26 1.48 7.05 6.06
N MET A 27 0.69 7.33 7.10
CA MET A 27 -0.29 8.42 7.07
C MET A 27 0.36 9.73 6.56
N LYS A 28 -0.35 10.42 5.66
CA LYS A 28 0.11 11.65 4.97
C LYS A 28 1.28 11.46 3.99
N ARG A 29 1.94 10.30 3.95
CA ARG A 29 3.05 10.00 3.04
C ARG A 29 2.65 9.11 1.88
N ALA A 30 1.84 8.09 2.12
CA ALA A 30 1.30 7.21 1.09
C ALA A 30 0.05 7.85 0.50
N HIS A 31 -0.01 7.93 -0.83
CA HIS A 31 -1.14 8.47 -1.58
C HIS A 31 -1.39 7.57 -2.79
N LEU A 32 -2.62 7.10 -2.98
CA LEU A 32 -3.01 6.42 -4.21
C LEU A 32 -3.34 7.45 -5.29
N ILE A 33 -2.79 7.26 -6.49
CA ILE A 33 -3.12 8.08 -7.66
C ILE A 33 -4.43 7.55 -8.25
N HIS A 34 -5.56 8.14 -7.84
CA HIS A 34 -6.89 7.61 -8.14
C HIS A 34 -7.19 7.61 -9.64
N GLU A 35 -6.65 8.56 -10.39
CA GLU A 35 -6.85 8.67 -11.84
C GLU A 35 -6.32 7.43 -12.58
N GLN A 36 -5.30 6.76 -12.03
CA GLN A 36 -4.72 5.54 -12.62
C GLN A 36 -5.63 4.31 -12.44
N LEU A 37 -6.58 4.35 -11.50
CA LEU A 37 -7.57 3.28 -11.36
C LEU A 37 -8.48 3.18 -12.59
N ASN A 38 -8.75 4.30 -13.27
CA ASN A 38 -9.53 4.32 -14.52
C ASN A 38 -8.83 3.56 -15.67
N GLU A 39 -7.52 3.34 -15.54
CA GLU A 39 -6.70 2.56 -16.47
C GLU A 39 -6.37 1.16 -15.92
N ASN A 40 -7.10 0.70 -14.89
CA ASN A 40 -6.87 -0.56 -14.19
C ASN A 40 -5.49 -0.67 -13.52
N ARG A 41 -4.93 0.46 -13.05
CA ARG A 41 -3.62 0.51 -12.37
C ARG A 41 -3.72 1.07 -10.96
N ALA A 42 -3.41 0.25 -9.96
CA ALA A 42 -3.24 0.71 -8.59
C ALA A 42 -1.81 1.26 -8.39
N VAL A 43 -1.64 2.58 -8.55
CA VAL A 43 -0.34 3.25 -8.41
C VAL A 43 -0.28 4.00 -7.08
N LEU A 44 0.61 3.55 -6.20
CA LEU A 44 0.84 4.19 -4.91
C LEU A 44 2.11 5.07 -4.93
N HIS A 45 1.95 6.34 -4.60
CA HIS A 45 3.06 7.27 -4.41
C HIS A 45 3.39 7.41 -2.92
N LEU A 46 4.61 7.00 -2.53
CA LEU A 46 5.14 7.18 -1.18
C LEU A 46 6.10 8.38 -1.12
N LYS A 47 5.66 9.47 -0.46
CA LYS A 47 6.43 10.71 -0.31
C LYS A 47 7.48 10.60 0.80
N LYS A 48 8.56 11.40 0.68
CA LYS A 48 9.63 11.55 1.68
C LYS A 48 10.22 10.19 2.09
N LEU A 49 10.74 9.43 1.13
CA LEU A 49 11.34 8.11 1.37
C LEU A 49 12.44 8.17 2.44
N ARG A 50 12.53 7.11 3.24
CA ARG A 50 13.49 6.92 4.33
C ARG A 50 14.11 5.54 4.19
N ILE A 51 15.34 5.36 4.68
CA ILE A 51 16.02 4.05 4.72
C ILE A 51 15.15 2.97 5.38
N LYS A 52 14.39 3.34 6.41
CA LYS A 52 13.47 2.42 7.12
C LYS A 52 12.26 1.98 6.30
N ASP A 53 12.01 2.60 5.15
CA ASP A 53 10.94 2.19 4.23
C ASP A 53 11.43 1.10 3.26
N THR A 54 12.72 0.72 3.27
CA THR A 54 13.22 -0.47 2.56
C THR A 54 12.49 -1.72 3.03
N GLY A 55 12.02 -2.52 2.08
CA GLY A 55 11.30 -3.74 2.38
C GLY A 55 10.51 -4.27 1.20
N THR A 56 9.74 -5.30 1.48
CA THR A 56 8.86 -5.96 0.51
C THR A 56 7.43 -5.51 0.74
N TYR A 57 6.80 -5.04 -0.33
CA TYR A 57 5.44 -4.50 -0.35
C TYR A 57 4.54 -5.40 -1.18
N ARG A 58 3.28 -5.52 -0.76
CA ARG A 58 2.25 -6.27 -1.48
C ARG A 58 1.13 -5.31 -1.85
N CYS A 59 0.77 -5.28 -3.13
CA CYS A 59 -0.48 -4.70 -3.60
C CYS A 59 -1.49 -5.83 -3.69
N ILE A 60 -2.59 -5.73 -2.94
CA ILE A 60 -3.65 -6.74 -2.90
C ILE A 60 -4.90 -6.08 -3.48
N VAL A 61 -5.50 -6.73 -4.47
CA VAL A 61 -6.78 -6.32 -5.06
C VAL A 61 -7.76 -7.46 -4.84
N LYS A 62 -8.95 -7.13 -4.32
CA LYS A 62 -10.01 -8.09 -4.03
C LYS A 62 -11.31 -7.67 -4.70
N GLU A 63 -12.05 -8.66 -5.18
CA GLU A 63 -13.41 -8.52 -5.69
C GLU A 63 -14.27 -9.65 -5.07
N GLY A 64 -15.13 -9.30 -4.11
CA GLY A 64 -15.84 -10.30 -3.30
C GLY A 64 -14.88 -11.15 -2.47
N ASP A 65 -15.02 -12.48 -2.59
CA ASP A 65 -14.15 -13.45 -1.92
C ASP A 65 -12.86 -13.74 -2.69
N ASP A 66 -12.79 -13.32 -3.96
CA ASP A 66 -11.62 -13.52 -4.81
C ASP A 66 -10.63 -12.35 -4.67
N GLY A 67 -9.36 -12.65 -4.88
CA GLY A 67 -8.32 -11.62 -4.90
C GLY A 67 -6.98 -12.16 -5.37
N ASP A 68 -6.19 -11.26 -5.94
CA ASP A 68 -4.80 -11.52 -6.29
C ASP A 68 -3.90 -10.48 -5.60
N TYR A 69 -2.61 -10.79 -5.53
CA TYR A 69 -1.61 -9.84 -5.09
C TYR A 69 -0.38 -9.87 -5.98
N LYS A 70 0.30 -8.73 -6.00
CA LYS A 70 1.63 -8.60 -6.58
C LYS A 70 2.59 -8.03 -5.55
N GLN A 71 3.82 -8.51 -5.62
CA GLN A 71 4.86 -8.15 -4.69
C GLN A 71 5.92 -7.28 -5.39
N VAL A 72 6.40 -6.26 -4.69
CA VAL A 72 7.53 -5.43 -5.12
C VAL A 72 8.48 -5.22 -3.95
N THR A 73 9.78 -5.25 -4.21
CA THR A 73 10.80 -4.93 -3.21
C THR A 73 11.31 -3.52 -3.47
N LEU A 74 11.23 -2.68 -2.44
CA LEU A 74 11.78 -1.33 -2.43
C LEU A 74 13.11 -1.35 -1.67
N ASN A 75 14.17 -0.89 -2.32
CA ASN A 75 15.45 -0.65 -1.69
C ASN A 75 15.76 0.85 -1.72
N VAL A 76 15.86 1.46 -0.54
CA VAL A 76 16.24 2.87 -0.35
C VAL A 76 17.70 2.90 0.10
N THR A 77 18.55 3.55 -0.70
CA THR A 77 19.99 3.72 -0.45
C THR A 77 20.34 5.17 -0.20
#